data_AF-A0A941KHK1-F1
#
_entry.id   AF-A0A941KHK1-F1
#
_cell.length_a   1.000
_cell.length_b   1.000
_cell.length_c   1.000
_cell.angle_alpha   90.00
_cell.angle_beta   90.00
_cell.angle_gamma   90.00
#
_symmetry.space_group_name_H-M   'P 1'
#
loop_
_entity.id
_entity.type
_entity.pdbx_description
1 polymer ?
#
loop_
_entity_poly.entity_id
_entity_poly.type
_entity_poly.pdbx_seq_one_letter_code
_entity_poly.pdbx_strand_id
1 'polypeptide(L)'
;MTGEPAWPLHPPPKEIETLRQYVQSLARLYGVTFESFCYHALKIAHADEEARSFTQPTEDVLERLAVGLGIPIDELRGFEARRRRNVARLYAELEAWIATPEGRQRYEWAFPPKS
;
A
#
# COMPACT_ATOMS: atom_id res chain seq x y z
N MET A 1 14.27 -17.85 5.87
CA MET A 1 15.49 -17.42 5.14
C MET A 1 15.07 -16.36 4.13
N THR A 2 15.53 -15.13 4.28
CA THR A 2 15.38 -14.08 3.27
C THR A 2 16.49 -14.27 2.23
N GLY A 3 16.13 -14.72 1.03
CA GLY A 3 17.04 -14.75 -0.13
C GLY A 3 17.20 -13.36 -0.72
N GLU A 4 18.16 -13.18 -1.63
CA GLU A 4 18.30 -11.92 -2.38
C GLU A 4 16.98 -11.61 -3.13
N PRO A 5 16.50 -10.35 -3.10
CA PRO A 5 15.25 -9.98 -3.74
C PRO A 5 15.36 -10.15 -5.25
N ALA A 6 14.37 -10.80 -5.86
CA ALA A 6 14.31 -10.88 -7.33
C ALA A 6 14.09 -9.49 -7.97
N TRP A 7 13.54 -8.55 -7.21
CA TRP A 7 13.27 -7.17 -7.60
C TRP A 7 14.10 -6.22 -6.74
N PRO A 8 15.37 -5.93 -7.09
CA PRO A 8 16.27 -5.14 -6.24
C PRO A 8 15.90 -3.66 -6.09
N LEU A 9 14.95 -3.17 -6.89
CA LEU A 9 14.43 -1.80 -6.84
C LEU A 9 13.02 -1.84 -6.24
N HIS A 10 12.91 -1.83 -4.91
CA HIS A 10 11.62 -1.71 -4.23
C HIS A 10 11.73 -0.73 -3.05
N PRO A 11 11.05 0.42 -3.09
CA PRO A 11 10.98 1.29 -1.92
C PRO A 11 10.13 0.61 -0.84
N PRO A 12 10.31 0.97 0.43
CA PRO A 12 9.37 0.59 1.46
C PRO A 12 7.97 1.14 1.14
N PRO A 13 6.89 0.40 1.43
CA PRO A 13 5.52 0.89 1.26
C PRO A 13 5.25 2.09 2.16
N LYS A 14 4.39 3.02 1.72
CA LYS A 14 3.99 4.16 2.57
C LYS A 14 3.07 3.68 3.69
N GLU A 15 3.04 4.41 4.81
CA GLU A 15 2.35 3.99 6.03
C GLU A 15 0.86 3.67 5.86
N ILE A 16 0.18 4.38 4.96
CA ILE A 16 -1.27 4.25 4.70
C ILE A 16 -1.59 3.68 3.31
N GLU A 17 -0.56 3.25 2.59
CA GLU A 17 -0.71 2.64 1.26
C GLU A 17 -1.41 1.30 1.39
N THR A 18 -2.32 0.99 0.45
CA THR A 18 -2.90 -0.36 0.28
C THR A 18 -1.94 -1.26 -0.47
N LEU A 19 -2.09 -2.59 -0.35
CA LEU A 19 -1.22 -3.50 -1.09
C LEU A 19 -1.30 -3.26 -2.62
N ARG A 20 -2.50 -2.99 -3.14
CA ARG A 20 -2.70 -2.63 -4.55
C ARG A 20 -1.90 -1.38 -4.97
N GLN A 21 -1.99 -0.31 -4.18
CA GLN A 21 -1.25 0.93 -4.47
C GLN A 21 0.26 0.69 -4.44
N TYR A 22 0.73 -0.14 -3.49
CA TYR A 22 2.13 -0.50 -3.42
C TYR A 22 2.59 -1.26 -4.67
N VAL A 23 1.83 -2.26 -5.13
CA VAL A 23 2.12 -2.98 -6.38
C VAL A 23 2.08 -2.05 -7.60
N GLN A 24 1.17 -1.07 -7.63
CA GLN A 24 1.17 -0.03 -8.67
C GLN A 24 2.45 0.84 -8.64
N SER A 25 2.91 1.21 -7.45
CA SER A 25 4.16 1.93 -7.26
C SER A 25 5.37 1.12 -7.75
N LEU A 26 5.40 -0.19 -7.49
CA LEU A 26 6.42 -1.10 -8.03
C LEU A 26 6.35 -1.15 -9.57
N ALA A 27 5.18 -1.33 -10.16
CA ALA A 27 5.03 -1.38 -11.62
C ALA A 27 5.59 -0.10 -12.29
N ARG A 28 5.26 1.07 -11.73
CA ARG A 28 5.78 2.37 -12.19
C ARG A 28 7.30 2.46 -12.08
N LEU A 29 7.87 2.00 -10.97
CA LEU A 29 9.31 2.01 -10.74
C LEU A 29 10.06 1.13 -11.76
N TYR A 30 9.46 -0.01 -12.11
CA TYR A 30 9.98 -0.92 -13.13
C TYR A 30 9.65 -0.51 -14.57
N GLY A 31 8.97 0.63 -14.79
CA GLY A 31 8.67 1.14 -16.12
C GLY A 31 7.63 0.31 -16.89
N VAL A 32 6.79 -0.46 -16.19
CA VAL A 32 5.75 -1.31 -16.80
C VAL A 32 4.35 -0.91 -16.33
N THR A 33 3.32 -1.33 -17.06
CA THR A 33 1.94 -1.14 -16.62
C THR A 33 1.64 -2.04 -15.42
N PHE A 34 0.63 -1.65 -14.64
CA PHE A 34 0.18 -2.42 -13.48
C PHE A 34 -0.28 -3.83 -13.88
N GLU A 35 -1.01 -3.94 -14.99
CA GLU A 35 -1.51 -5.20 -15.55
C GLU A 35 -0.35 -6.09 -16.02
N SER A 36 0.64 -5.52 -16.72
CA SER A 36 1.82 -6.26 -17.16
C SER A 36 2.67 -6.74 -15.99
N PHE A 37 2.83 -5.92 -14.95
CA PHE A 37 3.50 -6.34 -13.73
C PHE A 37 2.75 -7.51 -13.07
N CYS A 38 1.44 -7.36 -12.85
CA CYS A 38 0.61 -8.43 -12.26
C CYS A 38 0.69 -9.73 -13.05
N TYR A 39 0.68 -9.66 -14.38
CA TYR A 39 0.77 -10.83 -15.23
C TYR A 39 2.15 -11.48 -15.21
N HIS A 40 3.22 -10.72 -15.45
CA HIS A 40 4.55 -11.29 -15.58
C HIS A 40 5.18 -11.67 -14.24
N ALA A 41 5.04 -10.81 -13.23
CA ALA A 41 5.66 -10.97 -11.91
C ALA A 41 4.81 -11.82 -10.96
N LEU A 42 3.49 -11.60 -10.95
CA LEU A 42 2.58 -12.24 -9.98
C LEU A 42 1.73 -13.36 -10.56
N LYS A 43 1.82 -13.60 -11.88
CA LYS A 43 1.04 -14.62 -12.60
C LYS A 43 -0.48 -14.44 -12.49
N ILE A 44 -0.93 -13.20 -12.33
CA ILE A 44 -2.36 -12.85 -12.33
C ILE A 44 -2.80 -12.58 -13.78
N ALA A 45 -3.75 -13.36 -14.28
CA ALA A 45 -4.25 -13.23 -15.65
C ALA A 45 -4.87 -11.84 -15.92
N HIS A 46 -4.71 -11.29 -17.13
CA HIS A 46 -5.27 -9.97 -17.48
C HIS A 46 -6.79 -9.85 -17.33
N ALA A 47 -7.55 -10.94 -17.40
CA ALA A 47 -9.01 -10.90 -17.17
C ALA A 47 -9.40 -10.90 -15.68
N ASP A 48 -8.47 -11.24 -14.78
CA ASP A 48 -8.75 -11.40 -13.35
C ASP A 48 -8.61 -10.08 -12.58
N GLU A 49 -9.62 -9.23 -12.69
CA GLU A 49 -9.68 -7.94 -11.98
C GLU A 49 -9.77 -8.10 -10.47
N GLU A 50 -10.43 -9.16 -9.99
CA GLU A 50 -10.61 -9.43 -8.57
C GLU A 50 -9.27 -9.74 -7.90
N ALA A 51 -8.45 -10.61 -8.49
CA ALA A 51 -7.11 -10.88 -7.99
C ALA A 51 -6.22 -9.63 -8.03
N ARG A 52 -6.34 -8.79 -9.07
CA ARG A 52 -5.62 -7.49 -9.15
C ARG A 52 -6.15 -6.43 -8.17
N SER A 53 -7.29 -6.65 -7.53
CA SER A 53 -7.77 -5.73 -6.49
C SER A 53 -6.93 -5.83 -5.21
N PHE A 54 -6.29 -6.98 -4.98
CA PHE A 54 -5.59 -7.33 -3.74
C PHE A 54 -6.44 -7.14 -2.48
N THR A 55 -7.77 -7.21 -2.61
CA THR A 55 -8.69 -7.14 -1.45
C THR A 55 -8.57 -8.39 -0.59
N GLN A 56 -8.44 -9.55 -1.23
CA GLN A 56 -8.19 -10.85 -0.61
C GLN A 56 -7.14 -11.60 -1.46
N PRO A 57 -5.85 -11.20 -1.38
CA PRO A 57 -4.82 -11.83 -2.17
C PRO A 57 -4.64 -13.30 -1.75
N THR A 58 -4.49 -14.19 -2.71
CA THR A 58 -4.18 -15.59 -2.44
C THR A 58 -2.77 -15.72 -1.88
N GLU A 59 -2.52 -16.78 -1.09
CA GLU A 59 -1.18 -17.08 -0.56
C GLU A 59 -0.13 -17.16 -1.66
N ASP A 60 -0.47 -17.81 -2.78
CA ASP A 60 0.31 -17.89 -4.00
C ASP A 60 0.80 -16.52 -4.52
N VAL A 61 -0.05 -15.50 -4.49
CA VAL A 61 0.30 -14.13 -4.91
C VAL A 61 1.20 -13.47 -3.87
N LEU A 62 0.91 -13.67 -2.58
CA LEU A 62 1.72 -13.16 -1.47
C LEU A 62 3.12 -13.78 -1.46
N GLU A 63 3.27 -15.07 -1.75
CA GLU A 63 4.57 -15.74 -1.87
C GLU A 63 5.41 -15.15 -3.00
N ARG A 64 4.80 -14.93 -4.18
CA ARG A 64 5.49 -14.31 -5.32
C ARG A 64 5.93 -12.89 -5.00
N LEU A 65 5.10 -12.11 -4.31
CA LEU A 65 5.47 -10.78 -3.80
C LEU A 65 6.61 -10.86 -2.78
N ALA A 66 6.53 -11.78 -1.82
CA ALA A 66 7.54 -11.95 -0.77
C ALA A 66 8.92 -12.30 -1.37
N VAL A 67 8.95 -13.24 -2.33
CA VAL A 67 10.16 -13.60 -3.08
C VAL A 67 10.68 -12.43 -3.89
N GLY A 68 9.79 -11.72 -4.59
CA GLY A 68 10.17 -10.54 -5.37
C GLY A 68 10.83 -9.45 -4.53
N LEU A 69 10.25 -9.17 -3.36
CA LEU A 69 10.69 -8.13 -2.44
C LEU A 69 11.83 -8.59 -1.50
N GLY A 70 12.08 -9.90 -1.38
CA GLY A 70 13.05 -10.43 -0.42
C GLY A 70 12.62 -10.27 1.04
N ILE A 71 11.31 -10.18 1.32
CA ILE A 71 10.76 -9.98 2.67
C ILE A 71 9.97 -11.22 3.14
N PRO A 72 9.80 -11.40 4.47
CA PRO A 72 8.93 -12.46 5.00
C PRO A 72 7.48 -12.29 4.55
N ILE A 73 6.83 -13.40 4.16
CA ILE A 73 5.41 -13.38 3.76
C ILE A 73 4.48 -12.84 4.85
N ASP A 74 4.82 -13.05 6.13
CA ASP A 74 4.04 -12.55 7.26
C ASP A 74 3.97 -11.01 7.30
N GLU A 75 4.96 -10.31 6.75
CA GLU A 75 4.88 -8.86 6.60
C GLU A 75 3.80 -8.44 5.60
N LEU A 76 3.61 -9.23 4.54
CA LEU A 76 2.56 -8.99 3.55
C LEU A 76 1.18 -9.39 4.08
N ARG A 77 1.06 -10.49 4.84
CA ARG A 77 -0.19 -10.86 5.54
C ARG A 77 -0.60 -9.77 6.53
N GLY A 78 0.36 -9.15 7.21
CA GLY A 78 0.15 -8.06 8.15
C GLY A 78 -0.11 -6.69 7.51
N PHE A 79 -0.01 -6.57 6.19
CA PHE A 79 0.05 -5.27 5.50
C PHE A 79 -1.20 -4.40 5.73
N GLU A 80 -2.40 -4.95 5.50
CA GLU A 80 -3.66 -4.21 5.70
C GLU A 80 -3.97 -3.96 7.18
N ALA A 81 -3.54 -4.84 8.07
CA ALA A 81 -3.67 -4.61 9.51
C ALA A 81 -2.76 -3.45 9.97
N ARG A 82 -1.51 -3.39 9.48
CA ARG A 82 -0.57 -2.29 9.72
C ARG A 82 -1.13 -0.99 9.16
N ARG A 83 -1.60 -0.99 7.91
CA ARG A 83 -2.23 0.17 7.27
C ARG A 83 -3.37 0.73 8.12
N ARG A 84 -4.32 -0.12 8.55
CA ARG A 84 -5.46 0.31 9.39
C ARG A 84 -5.02 0.96 10.69
N ARG A 85 -4.01 0.39 11.38
CA ARG A 85 -3.45 1.00 12.60
C ARG A 85 -2.83 2.37 12.33
N ASN A 86 -2.06 2.49 11.24
CA ASN A 86 -1.42 3.76 10.87
C ASN A 86 -2.45 4.83 10.50
N VAL A 87 -3.50 4.45 9.76
CA VAL A 87 -4.61 5.35 9.45
C VAL A 87 -5.29 5.83 10.73
N ALA A 88 -5.65 4.93 11.65
CA ALA A 88 -6.28 5.31 12.91
C ALA A 88 -5.41 6.25 13.74
N ARG A 89 -4.09 5.99 13.80
CA ARG A 89 -3.11 6.85 14.47
C ARG A 89 -3.09 8.26 13.86
N LEU A 90 -2.96 8.37 12.54
CA LEU A 90 -2.90 9.66 11.84
C LEU A 90 -4.21 10.46 11.98
N TYR A 91 -5.36 9.78 11.98
CA TYR A 91 -6.64 10.43 12.27
C TYR A 91 -6.69 10.99 13.70
N ALA A 92 -6.26 10.21 14.70
CA ALA A 92 -6.21 10.67 16.07
C ALA A 92 -5.24 11.86 16.26
N GLU A 93 -4.07 11.83 15.60
CA GLU A 93 -3.12 12.94 15.58
C GLU A 93 -3.73 14.20 14.94
N LEU A 94 -4.47 14.04 13.83
CA LEU A 94 -5.18 15.13 13.17
C LEU A 94 -6.28 15.72 14.07
N GLU A 95 -7.09 14.89 14.70
CA GLU A 95 -8.15 15.32 15.63
C GLU A 95 -7.58 16.08 16.83
N ALA A 96 -6.50 15.57 17.42
CA ALA A 96 -5.81 16.23 18.53
C ALA A 96 -5.24 17.59 18.10
N TRP A 97 -4.70 17.70 16.89
CA TRP A 97 -4.23 18.98 16.34
C TRP A 97 -5.38 19.95 16.08
N ILE A 98 -6.50 19.52 15.47
CA ILE A 98 -7.69 20.35 15.23
C ILE A 98 -8.31 20.83 16.56
N ALA A 99 -8.16 20.09 17.65
CA ALA A 99 -8.65 20.50 18.96
C ALA A 99 -7.90 21.71 19.54
N THR A 100 -6.71 22.05 19.03
CA THR A 100 -5.98 23.27 19.41
C THR A 100 -6.58 24.52 18.74
N PRO A 101 -6.53 25.71 19.36
CA PRO A 101 -7.00 26.95 18.72
C PRO A 101 -6.31 27.23 17.38
N GLU A 102 -4.99 27.07 17.31
CA GLU A 102 -4.20 27.30 16.08
C GLU A 102 -4.52 26.26 15.01
N GLY A 103 -4.69 25.00 15.40
CA GLY A 103 -5.03 23.92 14.49
C GLY A 103 -6.42 24.09 13.89
N ARG A 104 -7.42 24.45 14.71
CA ARG A 104 -8.78 24.75 14.25
C ARG A 104 -8.79 25.89 13.23
N GLN A 105 -8.15 27.01 13.55
CA GLN A 105 -8.10 28.18 12.66
C GLN A 105 -7.47 27.82 11.30
N ARG A 106 -6.35 27.09 11.32
CA ARG A 106 -5.69 26.63 10.08
C ARG A 106 -6.53 25.64 9.29
N TYR A 107 -7.22 24.72 9.97
CA TYR A 107 -8.09 23.75 9.32
C TYR A 107 -9.27 24.44 8.64
N GLU A 108 -9.98 25.34 9.33
CA GLU A 108 -11.11 26.10 8.77
C GLU A 108 -10.68 27.00 7.59
N TRP A 109 -9.48 27.57 7.63
CA TRP A 109 -8.92 28.33 6.51
C TRP A 109 -8.66 27.44 5.28
N ALA A 110 -8.10 26.24 5.48
CA ALA A 110 -7.80 25.31 4.39
C ALA A 110 -9.05 24.57 3.86
N PHE A 111 -10.04 24.35 4.71
CA PHE A 111 -11.27 23.61 4.42
C PHE A 111 -12.49 24.40 4.91
N PRO A 112 -12.83 25.52 4.25
CA PRO A 112 -13.96 26.33 4.67
C PRO A 112 -15.28 25.53 4.58
N PRO A 113 -16.19 25.68 5.55
CA PRO A 113 -17.50 25.04 5.48
C PRO A 113 -18.22 25.47 4.20
N LYS A 114 -18.78 24.51 3.47
CA LYS A 114 -19.61 24.82 2.30
C LYS A 114 -20.83 25.61 2.79
N SER A 115 -20.99 26.82 2.25
CA SER A 115 -22.10 27.73 2.51
C SER A 115 -23.43 27.20 1.97
#